data_AF-A0A842XHN1-F1
#
_entry.id   AF-A0A842XHN1-F1
#
_cell.length_a   1.000
_cell.length_b   1.000
_cell.length_c   1.000
_cell.angle_alpha   90.00
_cell.angle_beta   90.00
_cell.angle_gamma   90.00
#
_symmetry.space_group_name_H-M   'P 1'
#
loop_
_entity.id
_entity.type
_entity.pdbx_description
1 polymer ?
#
loop_
_entity_poly.entity_id
_entity_poly.type
_entity_poly.pdbx_seq_one_letter_code
_entity_poly.pdbx_strand_id
1 'polypeptide(L)' 'MNANFEELHRRKRELLEKFKIEKDSAENKQLWEALPASERVKYAKWYFEYCQREIDAIDEEIKDIKTKRREKL' A
#
# COMPACT_ATOMS: atom_id res chain seq x y z
N MET A 1 24.19 -7.04 -1.92
CA MET A 1 22.95 -6.57 -1.24
C MET A 1 21.84 -7.56 -1.59
N ASN A 2 20.94 -7.87 -0.64
CA ASN A 2 19.93 -8.93 -0.83
C ASN A 2 18.83 -8.37 -1.75
N ALA A 3 18.78 -8.82 -3.01
CA ALA A 3 17.82 -8.36 -4.02
C ALA A 3 16.36 -8.38 -3.53
N ASN A 4 16.03 -9.32 -2.63
CA ASN A 4 14.72 -9.45 -2.02
C ASN A 4 14.32 -8.27 -1.12
N PHE A 5 15.29 -7.59 -0.50
CA PHE A 5 15.03 -6.47 0.41
C PHE A 5 14.76 -5.17 -0.35
N GLU A 6 15.50 -4.94 -1.44
CA GLU A 6 15.25 -3.80 -2.34
C GLU A 6 13.90 -3.92 -3.04
N GLU A 7 13.51 -5.15 -3.41
CA GLU A 7 12.21 -5.47 -4.00
C GLU A 7 11.05 -5.16 -3.05
N LEU A 8 11.16 -5.52 -1.76
CA LEU A 8 10.16 -5.17 -0.75
C LEU A 8 10.02 -3.66 -0.57
N HIS A 9 11.14 -2.92 -0.54
CA HIS A 9 11.12 -1.46 -0.47
C HIS A 9 10.58 -0.79 -1.74
N ARG A 10 10.74 -1.42 -2.91
CA ARG A 10 10.11 -0.98 -4.15
C ARG A 10 8.59 -1.15 -4.09
N ARG A 11 8.11 -2.36 -3.75
CA ARG A 11 6.67 -2.66 -3.61
C ARG A 11 6.01 -1.76 -2.56
N LYS A 12 6.67 -1.51 -1.43
CA LYS A 12 6.19 -0.56 -0.42
C LYS A 12 6.05 0.86 -0.97
N ARG A 13 7.04 1.35 -1.73
CA ARG A 13 6.97 2.67 -2.37
C ARG A 13 5.86 2.76 -3.41
N GLU A 14 5.69 1.75 -4.25
CA GLU A 14 4.60 1.70 -5.24
C GLU A 14 3.22 1.69 -4.57
N LEU A 15 3.06 0.98 -3.45
CA LEU A 15 1.82 1.01 -2.67
C LEU A 15 1.58 2.37 -2.00
N LEU A 16 2.63 3.00 -1.48
CA LEU A 16 2.56 4.35 -0.92
C LEU A 16 2.26 5.42 -1.99
N GLU A 17 2.74 5.26 -3.21
CA GLU A 17 2.34 6.11 -4.35
C GLU A 17 0.90 5.85 -4.77
N LYS A 18 0.41 4.60 -4.73
CA LYS A 18 -1.02 4.30 -4.92
C LYS A 18 -1.91 4.84 -3.80
N PHE A 19 -1.35 5.06 -2.61
CA PHE A 19 -1.99 5.77 -1.49
C PHE A 19 -2.08 7.27 -1.71
N LYS A 20 -1.19 7.87 -2.52
CA LYS A 20 -1.48 9.13 -3.20
C LYS A 20 -2.53 8.83 -4.28
N ILE A 21 -3.74 8.48 -3.83
CA ILE A 21 -4.92 8.60 -4.66
C ILE A 21 -5.08 10.10 -4.87
N GLU A 22 -4.42 10.62 -5.90
CA GLU A 22 -4.80 11.92 -6.43
C GLU A 22 -6.25 11.76 -6.85
N LYS A 23 -7.12 12.46 -6.11
CA LYS A 23 -8.50 12.70 -6.49
C LYS A 23 -8.62 13.21 -7.95
N ASP A 24 -7.52 13.71 -8.51
CA ASP A 24 -7.37 14.30 -9.84
C ASP A 24 -6.78 13.36 -10.91
N SER A 25 -6.52 12.07 -10.64
CA SER A 25 -6.27 11.11 -11.73
C SER A 25 -7.52 11.04 -12.62
N ALA A 26 -7.37 11.22 -13.94
CA ALA A 26 -8.50 11.32 -14.87
C ALA A 26 -9.39 10.06 -14.88
N GLU A 27 -8.80 8.86 -14.77
CA GLU A 27 -9.53 7.60 -14.62
C GLU A 27 -10.23 7.50 -13.26
N ASN A 28 -9.53 7.86 -12.19
CA ASN A 28 -10.11 7.80 -10.85
C ASN A 28 -11.23 8.82 -10.68
N LYS A 29 -11.13 10.00 -11.30
CA LYS A 29 -12.15 11.04 -11.26
C LYS A 29 -13.45 10.59 -11.93
N GLN A 30 -13.39 9.94 -13.10
CA GLN A 30 -14.58 9.38 -13.74
C GLN A 30 -15.22 8.28 -12.90
N LEU A 31 -14.41 7.37 -12.35
CA LEU A 31 -14.90 6.32 -11.46
C LEU A 31 -15.54 6.91 -10.19
N TRP A 32 -14.93 7.96 -9.63
CA TRP A 32 -15.41 8.67 -8.45
C TRP A 32 -16.70 9.42 -8.72
N GLU A 33 -16.80 10.14 -9.83
CA GLU A 33 -17.97 10.92 -10.22
C GLU A 33 -19.17 10.03 -10.59
N ALA A 34 -18.92 8.79 -11.05
CA ALA A 34 -19.97 7.82 -11.36
C ALA A 34 -20.62 7.19 -10.11
N LEU A 35 -19.91 7.13 -8.97
CA LEU A 35 -20.44 6.53 -7.75
C LEU A 35 -21.39 7.48 -6.99
N PRO A 36 -22.44 6.97 -6.31
CA PRO A 36 -23.22 7.75 -5.34
C PRO A 36 -22.34 8.26 -4.19
N ALA A 37 -22.66 9.42 -3.61
CA ALA A 37 -21.87 10.00 -2.51
C ALA A 37 -21.68 9.05 -1.30
N SER A 38 -22.70 8.24 -0.99
CA SER A 38 -22.65 7.21 0.06
C SER A 38 -21.70 6.06 -0.27
N GLU A 39 -21.46 5.77 -1.54
CA GLU A 39 -20.57 4.70 -2.00
C GLU A 39 -19.13 5.18 -2.17
N ARG A 40 -18.92 6.44 -2.57
CA ARG A 40 -17.58 7.07 -2.60
C ARG A 40 -16.91 6.99 -1.23
N VAL A 41 -17.63 7.33 -0.15
CA VAL A 41 -17.07 7.28 1.21
C VAL A 41 -16.74 5.84 1.62
N LYS A 42 -17.60 4.86 1.26
CA LYS A 42 -17.35 3.44 1.55
C LYS A 42 -16.16 2.89 0.77
N TYR A 43 -16.05 3.22 -0.52
CA TYR A 43 -14.96 2.78 -1.37
C TYR A 43 -13.62 3.38 -0.91
N ALA A 44 -13.60 4.67 -0.57
CA ALA A 44 -12.39 5.34 -0.06
C ALA A 44 -11.92 4.67 1.23
N LYS A 45 -12.85 4.39 2.15
CA LYS A 45 -12.55 3.70 3.40
C LYS A 45 -12.04 2.28 3.16
N TRP A 46 -12.71 1.51 2.31
CA TRP A 46 -12.31 0.14 2.00
C TRP A 46 -10.93 0.07 1.34
N TYR A 47 -10.68 0.94 0.37
CA TYR A 47 -9.38 1.00 -0.32
C TYR A 47 -8.26 1.45 0.63
N PHE A 48 -8.52 2.44 1.48
CA PHE A 48 -7.58 2.86 2.52
C PHE A 48 -7.25 1.70 3.49
N GLU A 49 -8.27 1.00 3.99
CA GLU A 49 -8.12 -0.16 4.88
C GLU A 49 -7.40 -1.34 4.21
N TYR A 50 -7.62 -1.55 2.91
CA TYR A 50 -6.88 -2.56 2.13
C TYR A 50 -5.40 -2.20 2.06
N CYS A 51 -5.07 -0.99 1.61
CA CYS A 51 -3.69 -0.59 1.45
C CYS A 51 -2.95 -0.50 2.81
N GLN A 52 -3.66 -0.17 3.90
CA GLN A 52 -3.06 -0.14 5.25
C GLN A 52 -2.62 -1.55 5.67
N ARG A 53 -3.47 -2.56 5.45
CA ARG A 53 -3.14 -3.96 5.74
C ARG A 53 -1.92 -4.45 4.94
N GLU A 54 -1.82 -4.07 3.67
CA GLU A 54 -0.68 -4.43 2.84
C GLU A 54 0.63 -3.81 3.35
N ILE A 55 0.60 -2.57 3.83
CA ILE A 55 1.76 -1.92 4.44
C ILE A 55 2.17 -2.64 5.72
N ASP A 56 1.21 -2.94 6.60
CA ASP A 56 1.48 -3.62 7.87
C ASP A 56 2.08 -5.01 7.65
N ALA A 57 1.60 -5.76 6.64
CA ALA A 57 2.17 -7.04 6.26
C ALA A 57 3.64 -6.91 5.79
N ILE A 58 3.93 -5.92 4.95
CA ILE A 58 5.31 -5.66 4.50
C ILE A 58 6.21 -5.28 5.68
N ASP A 59 5.72 -4.49 6.63
CA ASP A 59 6.51 -4.08 7.79
C ASP A 59 6.83 -5.25 8.73
N GLU A 60 5.89 -6.17 8.93
CA GLU A 60 6.17 -7.40 9.67
C GLU A 60 7.15 -8.32 8.92
N GLU A 61 7.06 -8.44 7.60
CA GLU A 61 8.06 -9.19 6.80
C GLU A 61 9.46 -8.57 6.93
N ILE A 62 9.58 -7.24 6.84
CA ILE A 62 10.86 -6.54 7.03
C ILE A 62 11.44 -6.79 8.43
N LYS A 63 10.60 -6.78 9.45
CA LYS A 63 10.98 -7.01 10.85
C LYS A 63 11.42 -8.46 11.09
N ASP A 64 10.73 -9.43 10.51
CA ASP A 64 11.10 -10.84 10.57
C ASP A 64 12.46 -11.08 9.87
N ILE A 65 12.68 -10.50 8.68
CA ILE A 65 13.97 -10.57 7.97
C ILE A 65 15.10 -9.96 8.81
N LYS A 66 14.87 -8.82 9.45
CA LYS A 66 15.87 -8.17 10.32
C LYS A 66 16.20 -9.03 11.55
N THR A 67 15.19 -9.63 12.17
CA THR A 67 15.35 -10.52 13.33
C THR A 67 16.16 -11.75 12.96
N LYS A 68 15.78 -12.46 11.88
CA LYS A 68 16.49 -13.63 11.37
C LYS A 68 17.94 -13.36 10.96
N ARG A 69 18.25 -12.14 10.48
CA ARG A 69 19.63 -11.73 10.18
C ARG A 69 20.47 -11.53 11.44
N ARG A 70 19.85 -11.11 12.54
CA ARG A 70 20.52 -10.86 13.82
C ARG A 70 20.84 -12.15 14.58
N GLU A 71 20.04 -13.19 14.39
CA GLU A 71 20.23 -14.52 15.02
C GLU A 71 21.24 -15.42 14.27
N LYS A 72 21.58 -15.07 13.02
CA LYS A 72 22.59 -15.78 12.21
C LYS A 72 24.01 -15.18 12.31
N LEU A 73 24.18 -14.15 13.14
CA LEU A 73 25.46 -13.52 13.50
C LEU A 73 25.86 -13.94 14.91
#